data_AF-A0A4Q3NHI9-F1
#
_entry.id   AF-A0A4Q3NHI9-F1
#
_cell.length_a   1.000
_cell.length_b   1.000
_cell.length_c   1.000
_cell.angle_alpha   90.00
_cell.angle_beta   90.00
_cell.angle_gamma   90.00
#
_symmetry.space_group_name_H-M   'P 1'
#
loop_
_entity.id
_entity.type
_entity.pdbx_description
1 polymer ?
#
loop_
_entity_poly.entity_id
_entity_poly.type
_entity_poly.pdbx_seq_one_letter_code
_entity_poly.pdbx_strand_id
1 'polypeptide(L)'
;MGASGQTHYDTLSVAHRADADLVRLAYRRQAQKYHPDKTPGSRDAQLRMAQINEAYAVLSNPARRATYDRWIEARRARIAAERQAARAGQPASRFSAAWPWTLLFATIACAVLAVGTVLYKSAVRQVAPPLNTTAAATAAPGPGNAR
;
A
#
# COMPACT_ATOMS: atom_id res chain seq x y z
N MET A 1 -12.05 5.77 6.33
CA MET A 1 -12.47 7.00 5.63
C MET A 1 -13.25 6.59 4.39
N GLY A 2 -14.58 6.70 4.45
CA GLY A 2 -15.47 6.31 3.34
C GLY A 2 -15.30 7.28 2.17
N ALA A 3 -15.26 6.75 0.95
CA ALA A 3 -15.11 7.52 -0.28
C ALA A 3 -16.27 8.53 -0.45
N SER A 4 -16.06 9.77 -0.01
CA SER A 4 -17.02 10.85 -0.12
C SER A 4 -16.95 11.46 -1.53
N GLY A 5 -17.66 10.84 -2.47
CA GLY A 5 -18.36 11.65 -3.46
C GLY A 5 -19.36 12.49 -2.67
N GLN A 6 -19.09 13.79 -2.52
CA GLN A 6 -19.74 14.70 -1.57
C GLN A 6 -21.26 14.51 -1.57
N THR A 7 -21.80 13.83 -0.56
CA THR A 7 -23.25 13.71 -0.39
C THR A 7 -23.77 14.92 0.39
N HIS A 8 -25.07 15.24 0.29
CA HIS A 8 -25.67 16.32 1.08
C HIS A 8 -25.51 16.11 2.59
N TYR A 9 -25.43 14.84 3.03
CA TYR A 9 -25.14 14.47 4.42
C TYR A 9 -23.72 14.87 4.83
N ASP A 10 -22.74 14.67 3.95
CA ASP A 10 -21.34 15.06 4.18
C ASP A 10 -21.19 16.59 4.22
N THR A 11 -21.91 17.32 3.35
CA THR A 11 -21.92 18.80 3.32
C THR A 11 -22.40 19.40 4.64
N LEU A 12 -23.45 18.81 5.23
CA LEU A 12 -23.94 19.21 6.55
C LEU A 12 -23.18 18.54 7.71
N SER A 13 -22.22 17.64 7.42
CA SER A 13 -21.46 16.86 8.40
C SER A 13 -22.35 16.08 9.36
N VAL A 14 -23.43 15.50 8.83
CA VAL A 14 -24.40 14.69 9.58
C VAL A 14 -24.36 13.24 9.10
N ALA A 15 -24.72 12.32 9.99
CA ALA A 15 -24.90 10.92 9.61
C ALA A 15 -26.09 10.76 8.65
N HIS A 16 -26.02 9.77 7.76
CA HIS A 16 -27.13 9.43 6.86
C HIS A 16 -28.44 9.10 7.61
N ARG A 17 -28.33 8.58 8.84
CA ARG A 17 -29.46 8.27 9.74
C ARG A 17 -29.83 9.42 10.69
N ALA A 18 -29.30 10.63 10.48
CA ALA A 18 -29.63 11.75 11.34
C ALA A 18 -31.11 12.13 11.25
N ASP A 19 -31.68 12.52 12.40
CA ASP A 19 -33.02 13.05 12.51
C ASP A 19 -33.14 14.43 11.82
N ALA A 20 -34.34 14.82 11.42
CA ALA A 20 -34.63 16.14 10.85
C ALA A 20 -34.18 17.28 11.79
N ASP A 21 -34.30 17.09 13.10
CA ASP A 21 -33.86 18.12 14.07
C ASP A 21 -32.34 18.26 14.12
N LEU A 22 -31.60 17.16 13.97
CA LEU A 22 -30.14 17.19 13.85
C LEU A 22 -29.70 17.87 12.55
N VAL A 23 -30.42 17.63 11.45
CA VAL A 23 -30.16 18.30 10.16
C VAL A 23 -30.36 19.81 10.28
N ARG A 24 -31.44 20.27 10.94
CA ARG A 24 -31.70 21.70 11.20
C ARG A 24 -30.62 22.32 12.10
N LEU A 25 -30.20 21.61 13.14
CA LEU A 25 -29.15 22.08 14.04
C LEU A 25 -27.80 22.20 13.32
N ALA A 26 -27.44 21.22 12.51
CA ALA A 26 -26.21 21.22 11.71
C ALA A 26 -26.22 22.36 10.69
N TYR A 27 -27.34 22.57 9.98
CA TYR A 27 -27.52 23.70 9.07
C TYR A 27 -27.24 25.03 9.77
N ARG A 28 -27.85 25.27 10.94
CA ARG A 28 -27.64 26.51 11.70
C ARG A 28 -26.18 26.72 12.10
N ARG A 29 -25.50 25.67 12.57
CA ARG A 29 -24.08 25.74 12.96
C ARG A 29 -23.19 26.09 11.76
N GLN A 30 -23.44 25.45 10.62
CA GLN A 30 -22.64 25.65 9.41
C GLN A 30 -22.93 27.00 8.75
N ALA A 31 -24.19 27.43 8.72
CA ALA A 31 -24.61 28.74 8.24
C ALA A 31 -24.00 29.88 9.07
N GLN A 32 -23.91 29.73 10.39
CA GLN A 32 -23.22 30.71 11.24
C GLN A 32 -21.71 30.79 10.97
N LYS A 33 -21.09 29.71 10.51
CA LYS A 33 -19.66 29.65 10.19
C LYS A 33 -19.34 30.31 8.85
N TYR A 34 -20.21 30.12 7.86
CA TYR A 34 -20.01 30.61 6.49
C TYR A 34 -20.92 31.79 6.11
N HIS A 35 -21.51 32.48 7.10
CA HIS A 35 -22.36 33.64 6.86
C HIS A 35 -21.57 34.77 6.18
N PRO A 36 -22.11 35.43 5.13
CA PRO A 36 -21.43 36.52 4.43
C PRO A 36 -21.04 37.67 5.37
N ASP A 37 -21.86 37.98 6.38
CA ASP A 37 -21.56 39.04 7.36
C ASP A 37 -20.34 38.72 8.23
N LYS A 38 -20.07 37.44 8.51
CA LYS A 38 -18.95 37.01 9.37
C LYS A 38 -17.68 36.72 8.59
N THR A 39 -17.82 36.34 7.32
CA THR A 39 -16.69 36.07 6.42
C THR A 39 -16.83 36.88 5.14
N PRO A 40 -16.76 38.23 5.22
CA PRO A 40 -16.89 39.09 4.05
C PRO A 40 -15.75 38.81 3.06
N GLY A 41 -16.07 38.80 1.76
CA GLY A 41 -15.07 38.73 0.68
C GLY A 41 -14.50 37.34 0.36
N SER A 42 -14.88 36.28 1.06
CA SER A 42 -14.44 34.92 0.73
C SER A 42 -15.40 34.25 -0.26
N ARG A 43 -14.94 34.06 -1.51
CA ARG A 43 -15.66 33.28 -2.53
C ARG A 43 -15.93 31.86 -2.07
N ASP A 44 -14.99 31.26 -1.32
CA ASP A 44 -15.14 29.91 -0.79
C ASP A 44 -16.25 29.80 0.26
N ALA A 45 -16.42 30.82 1.11
CA ALA A 45 -17.52 30.86 2.06
C ALA A 45 -18.89 30.93 1.35
N GLN A 46 -18.98 31.72 0.27
CA GLN A 46 -20.19 31.80 -0.56
C GLN A 46 -20.52 30.46 -1.23
N LEU A 47 -19.51 29.81 -1.82
CA LEU A 47 -19.67 28.50 -2.46
C LEU A 47 -20.10 27.43 -1.46
N ARG A 48 -19.46 27.38 -0.28
CA ARG A 48 -19.85 26.45 0.80
C ARG A 48 -21.26 26.74 1.31
N MET A 49 -21.62 28.00 1.50
CA MET A 49 -22.97 28.38 1.93
C MET A 49 -24.04 27.94 0.91
N ALA A 50 -23.77 28.09 -0.38
CA ALA A 50 -24.67 27.61 -1.44
C ALA A 50 -24.87 26.09 -1.35
N GLN A 51 -23.79 25.32 -1.18
CA GLN A 51 -23.85 23.86 -1.00
C GLN A 51 -24.63 23.45 0.27
N ILE A 52 -24.45 24.18 1.36
CA ILE A 52 -25.15 23.94 2.64
C ILE A 52 -26.66 24.19 2.47
N ASN A 53 -27.04 25.26 1.79
CA ASN A 53 -28.44 25.59 1.50
C ASN A 53 -29.10 24.53 0.61
N GLU A 54 -28.41 24.08 -0.44
CA GLU A 54 -28.89 23.02 -1.32
C GLU A 54 -29.10 21.70 -0.55
N ALA A 55 -28.10 21.30 0.24
CA ALA A 55 -28.17 20.11 1.08
C ALA A 55 -29.36 20.17 2.05
N TYR A 56 -29.56 21.30 2.72
CA TYR A 56 -30.70 21.49 3.62
C TYR A 56 -32.03 21.46 2.89
N ALA A 57 -32.13 22.05 1.70
CA ALA A 57 -33.36 22.04 0.91
C ALA A 57 -33.82 20.61 0.57
N VAL A 58 -32.88 19.71 0.27
CA VAL A 58 -33.17 18.30 -0.03
C VAL A 58 -33.47 17.50 1.24
N LEU A 59 -32.66 17.68 2.30
CA LEU A 59 -32.74 16.85 3.50
C LEU A 59 -33.81 17.26 4.51
N SER A 60 -34.29 18.52 4.46
CA SER A 60 -35.32 19.03 5.37
C SER A 60 -36.72 18.46 5.10
N ASN A 61 -37.02 18.10 3.85
CA ASN A 61 -38.32 17.54 3.47
C ASN A 61 -38.21 16.01 3.33
N PRO A 62 -39.03 15.23 4.06
CA PRO A 62 -38.96 13.77 4.04
C PRO A 62 -39.18 13.16 2.64
N ALA A 63 -40.06 13.74 1.82
CA ALA A 63 -40.31 13.23 0.46
C ALA A 63 -39.12 13.46 -0.48
N ARG A 64 -38.47 14.62 -0.36
CA ARG A 64 -37.25 14.94 -1.12
C ARG A 64 -36.07 14.09 -0.66
N ARG A 65 -35.92 13.91 0.65
CA ARG A 65 -34.92 13.04 1.27
C ARG A 65 -35.05 11.60 0.77
N ALA A 66 -36.26 11.02 0.82
CA ALA A 66 -36.49 9.67 0.33
C ALA A 66 -36.14 9.50 -1.16
N THR A 67 -36.46 10.51 -1.99
CA THR A 67 -36.11 10.49 -3.41
C THR A 67 -34.60 10.58 -3.63
N TYR A 68 -33.92 11.42 -2.87
CA TYR A 68 -32.47 11.55 -2.89
C TYR A 68 -31.76 10.28 -2.42
N ASP A 69 -32.25 9.65 -1.36
CA ASP A 69 -31.70 8.40 -0.82
C ASP A 69 -31.80 7.26 -1.85
N ARG A 70 -32.96 7.11 -2.52
CA ARG A 70 -33.11 6.16 -3.64
C ARG A 70 -32.14 6.44 -4.78
N TRP A 71 -31.92 7.70 -5.12
CA TRP A 71 -30.97 8.08 -6.16
C TRP A 71 -29.52 7.73 -5.77
N ILE A 72 -29.13 7.95 -4.51
CA ILE A 72 -27.82 7.55 -3.97
C ILE A 72 -27.66 6.04 -4.06
N GLU A 73 -28.65 5.26 -3.62
CA GLU A 73 -28.61 3.81 -3.64
C GLU A 73 -28.47 3.27 -5.07
N ALA A 74 -29.27 3.78 -6.00
CA ALA A 74 -29.17 3.43 -7.41
C ALA A 74 -27.78 3.78 -7.99
N ARG A 75 -27.24 4.95 -7.65
CA ARG A 75 -25.90 5.37 -8.09
C ARG A 75 -24.82 4.47 -7.52
N ARG A 76 -24.90 4.11 -6.23
CA ARG A 76 -23.98 3.18 -5.57
C ARG A 76 -24.05 1.79 -6.18
N ALA A 77 -25.25 1.29 -6.46
CA ALA A 77 -25.47 0.01 -7.11
C ALA A 77 -24.84 -0.04 -8.52
N ARG A 78 -25.01 1.03 -9.32
CA ARG A 78 -24.34 1.15 -10.64
C ARG A 78 -22.83 1.13 -10.53
N ILE A 79 -22.25 1.95 -9.66
CA ILE A 79 -20.79 1.97 -9.44
C ILE A 79 -20.29 0.59 -8.96
N ALA A 80 -21.04 -0.07 -8.08
CA ALA A 80 -20.70 -1.41 -7.63
C ALA A 80 -20.75 -2.43 -8.76
N ALA A 81 -21.78 -2.39 -9.61
CA ALA A 81 -21.93 -3.24 -10.78
C ALA A 81 -20.82 -3.01 -11.81
N GLU A 82 -20.48 -1.75 -12.11
CA GLU A 82 -19.36 -1.39 -12.99
C GLU A 82 -18.03 -1.93 -12.45
N ARG A 83 -17.79 -1.79 -11.13
CA ARG A 83 -16.60 -2.35 -10.49
C ARG A 83 -16.56 -3.87 -10.52
N GLN A 84 -17.71 -4.52 -10.33
CA GLN A 84 -17.83 -5.97 -10.42
C GLN A 84 -17.58 -6.46 -11.85
N ALA A 85 -18.15 -5.79 -12.86
CA ALA A 85 -17.90 -6.08 -14.27
C ALA A 85 -16.43 -5.86 -14.64
N ALA A 86 -15.82 -4.76 -14.20
CA ALA A 86 -14.40 -4.49 -14.40
C ALA A 86 -13.50 -5.54 -13.73
N ARG A 87 -13.91 -6.10 -12.59
CA ARG A 87 -13.21 -7.22 -11.92
C ARG A 87 -13.41 -8.55 -12.64
N ALA A 88 -14.61 -8.81 -13.16
CA ALA A 88 -14.92 -10.04 -13.89
C ALA A 88 -14.19 -10.10 -15.25
N GLY A 89 -13.95 -8.94 -15.88
CA GLY A 89 -13.19 -8.82 -17.13
C GLY A 89 -11.67 -8.74 -16.95
N GLN A 90 -11.16 -8.67 -15.71
CA GLN A 90 -9.73 -8.75 -15.47
C GLN A 90 -9.29 -10.21 -15.55
N PRO A 91 -8.39 -10.59 -16.47
CA PRO A 91 -7.86 -11.95 -16.51
C PRO A 91 -7.23 -12.25 -15.14
N ALA A 92 -7.50 -13.44 -14.60
CA ALA A 92 -6.96 -13.92 -13.33
C ALA A 92 -5.45 -14.20 -13.38
N SER A 93 -4.69 -13.43 -14.15
CA SER A 93 -3.24 -13.46 -14.15
C SER A 93 -2.75 -12.84 -12.84
N ARG A 94 -2.63 -13.70 -11.83
CA ARG A 94 -1.76 -13.50 -10.65
C ARG A 94 -0.26 -13.51 -11.00
N PHE A 95 0.09 -13.39 -12.27
CA PHE A 95 1.45 -13.15 -12.71
C PHE A 95 1.63 -11.64 -12.80
N SER A 96 2.13 -11.06 -11.72
CA SER A 96 2.68 -9.70 -11.75
C SER A 96 3.61 -9.57 -12.95
N ALA A 97 3.48 -8.49 -13.70
CA ALA A 97 4.36 -8.07 -14.80
C ALA A 97 5.79 -7.73 -14.31
N ALA A 98 6.41 -8.64 -13.56
CA ALA A 98 7.73 -8.55 -12.95
C ALA A 98 8.53 -9.84 -13.22
N TRP A 99 8.31 -10.46 -14.38
CA TRP A 99 9.05 -11.61 -14.88
C TRP A 99 10.08 -11.25 -15.98
N PRO A 100 10.95 -10.25 -15.76
CA PRO A 100 12.26 -10.31 -16.44
C PRO A 100 13.45 -10.25 -15.47
N TRP A 101 13.37 -9.49 -14.38
CA TRP A 101 14.54 -9.24 -13.52
C TRP A 101 14.78 -10.37 -12.52
N THR A 102 13.73 -10.96 -11.95
CA THR A 102 13.85 -12.08 -11.01
C THR A 102 14.47 -13.31 -11.66
N LEU A 103 14.09 -13.61 -12.91
CA LEU A 103 14.68 -14.68 -13.71
C LEU A 103 16.14 -14.37 -14.10
N LEU A 104 16.48 -13.11 -14.38
CA LEU A 104 17.84 -12.68 -14.68
C LEU A 104 18.76 -12.80 -13.44
N PHE A 105 18.32 -12.37 -12.26
CA PHE A 105 19.09 -12.53 -11.03
C PHE A 105 19.21 -13.99 -10.58
N ALA A 106 18.13 -14.77 -10.70
CA ALA A 106 18.15 -16.19 -10.33
C ALA A 106 19.11 -17.01 -11.19
N THR A 107 19.19 -16.73 -12.50
CA THR A 107 20.11 -17.41 -13.42
C THR A 107 21.57 -17.03 -13.15
N ILE A 108 21.85 -15.74 -12.93
CA ILE A 108 23.20 -15.26 -12.57
C ILE A 108 23.66 -15.88 -11.24
N ALA A 109 22.81 -15.93 -10.22
CA ALA A 109 23.13 -16.54 -8.93
C ALA A 109 23.47 -18.04 -9.08
N CYS A 110 22.70 -18.78 -9.89
CA CYS A 110 22.95 -20.20 -10.14
C CYS A 110 24.29 -20.44 -10.88
N ALA A 111 24.60 -19.59 -11.87
CA ALA A 111 25.86 -19.67 -12.61
C ALA A 111 27.09 -19.41 -11.71
N VAL A 112 27.01 -18.41 -10.81
CA VAL A 112 28.10 -18.11 -9.86
C VAL A 112 28.34 -19.27 -8.90
N LEU A 113 27.27 -19.90 -8.39
CA LEU A 113 27.39 -21.08 -7.52
C LEU A 113 28.00 -22.28 -8.24
N ALA A 114 27.64 -22.52 -9.52
CA ALA A 114 28.21 -23.60 -10.32
C ALA A 114 29.71 -23.40 -10.58
N VAL A 115 30.14 -22.18 -10.95
CA VAL A 115 31.56 -21.87 -11.16
C VAL A 115 32.34 -21.95 -9.84
N GLY A 116 31.79 -21.41 -8.76
CA GLY A 116 32.40 -21.46 -7.43
C GLY A 116 32.60 -22.89 -6.94
N THR A 117 31.62 -23.78 -7.14
CA THR A 117 31.73 -25.20 -6.73
C THR A 117 32.76 -25.98 -7.56
N VAL A 118 32.92 -25.67 -8.86
CA VAL A 118 33.97 -26.27 -9.70
C VAL A 118 35.35 -25.81 -9.25
N LEU A 119 35.54 -24.51 -9.01
CA LEU A 119 36.82 -23.95 -8.53
C LEU A 119 37.18 -24.49 -7.13
N TYR A 120 36.20 -24.59 -6.24
CA TYR A 120 36.37 -25.18 -4.91
C TYR A 120 36.83 -26.63 -4.99
N LYS A 121 36.17 -27.46 -5.80
CA LYS A 121 36.57 -28.86 -6.03
C LYS A 121 37.94 -28.99 -6.68
N SER A 122 38.31 -28.09 -7.60
CA SER A 122 39.65 -28.10 -8.21
C SER A 122 40.74 -27.70 -7.23
N ALA A 123 40.47 -26.75 -6.32
CA ALA A 123 41.43 -26.31 -5.31
C ALA A 123 41.64 -27.37 -4.22
N VAL A 124 40.58 -28.03 -3.76
CA VAL A 124 40.66 -29.08 -2.73
C VAL A 124 41.44 -30.32 -3.23
N ARG A 125 41.43 -30.60 -4.54
CA ARG A 125 42.26 -31.67 -5.11
C ARG A 125 43.77 -31.39 -5.09
N GLN A 126 44.19 -30.13 -4.97
CA GLN A 126 45.62 -29.77 -4.98
C GLN A 126 46.24 -29.74 -3.58
N VAL A 127 45.44 -29.81 -2.52
CA VAL A 127 45.94 -29.95 -1.15
C VAL A 127 46.20 -31.44 -0.87
N ALA A 128 47.29 -31.96 -1.46
CA ALA A 128 47.93 -33.16 -0.97
C ALA A 128 48.58 -32.84 0.40
N PRO A 129 48.48 -33.71 1.42
CA PRO A 129 49.12 -33.45 2.72
C PRO A 129 50.65 -33.40 2.56
N PRO A 130 51.35 -32.37 3.07
CA PRO A 130 52.80 -32.38 3.08
C PRO A 130 53.30 -33.44 4.07
N LEU A 131 54.29 -34.22 3.62
CA LEU A 131 55.02 -35.21 4.43
C LEU A 131 55.56 -34.51 5.69
N ASN A 132 55.19 -35.03 6.85
CA ASN A 132 55.64 -34.55 8.16
C ASN A 132 57.14 -34.81 8.36
N THR A 133 57.93 -33.77 8.12
CA THR A 133 59.29 -33.61 8.64
C THR A 133 59.21 -33.34 10.15
N THR A 134 59.43 -34.34 10.99
CA THR A 134 59.88 -34.18 12.39
C THR A 134 60.29 -35.53 12.95
N ALA A 135 61.53 -35.93 12.68
CA ALA A 135 62.23 -36.91 13.50
C ALA A 135 63.65 -36.39 13.77
N ALA A 136 63.83 -35.93 15.01
CA ALA A 136 65.07 -35.97 15.76
C ALA A 136 66.28 -35.18 15.22
N ALA A 137 66.28 -33.88 15.50
CA ALA A 137 67.49 -33.32 16.10
C ALA A 137 67.61 -33.86 17.53
N THR A 138 68.78 -34.38 17.93
CA THR A 138 69.45 -34.23 19.25
C THR A 138 70.38 -35.41 19.58
N ALA A 139 71.61 -35.07 20.05
CA ALA A 139 72.61 -35.88 20.76
C ALA A 139 73.46 -36.85 19.91
N ALA A 140 74.81 -36.90 19.97
CA ALA A 140 75.81 -36.35 20.87
C ALA A 140 77.22 -36.41 20.21
N PRO A 141 78.23 -35.65 20.67
CA PRO A 141 79.63 -35.83 20.27
C PRO A 141 80.40 -36.72 21.29
N GLY A 142 81.29 -37.60 20.81
CA GLY A 142 82.22 -38.34 21.67
C GLY A 142 83.25 -39.17 20.89
N PRO A 143 84.55 -39.16 21.26
CA PRO A 143 85.67 -39.50 20.37
C PRO A 143 86.25 -40.91 20.61
N GLY A 144 87.04 -41.44 19.66
CA GLY A 144 87.89 -42.61 19.93
C GLY A 144 88.36 -43.42 18.72
N ASN A 145 89.62 -43.21 18.35
CA ASN A 145 90.62 -44.16 17.81
C ASN A 145 90.21 -45.59 17.34
N ALA A 146 90.71 -46.01 16.18
CA ALA A 146 91.48 -47.26 16.02
C ALA A 146 92.07 -47.42 14.61
N ARG A 147 93.41 -47.49 14.58
CA ARG A 147 94.33 -48.19 13.65
C ARG A 147 94.29 -47.91 12.16
#